data_AF-A0A967SHQ6-F1
#
_entry.id   AF-A0A967SHQ6-F1
#
_cell.length_a   1.000
_cell.length_b   1.000
_cell.length_c   1.000
_cell.angle_alpha   90.00
_cell.angle_beta   90.00
_cell.angle_gamma   90.00
#
_symmetry.space_group_name_H-M   'P 1'
#
loop_
_entity.id
_entity.type
_entity.pdbx_description
1 polymer ?
#
loop_
_entity_poly.entity_id
_entity_poly.type
_entity_poly.pdbx_seq_one_letter_code
_entity_poly.pdbx_strand_id
1 'polypeptide(L)'
;MRSTGMEALDSRLGGIEEGSVFLVLGPDDVGKSILGLHFLIAGLEHDERCLLVTSADAKEVDGRGLYMGFSPGPLSEHRNLEILDIQEAIFERGAVAGRHAPVDTLRPVLRNGDGARPFSRVVIDDLNWFLQASHTPEATARAAMDLLQSSGVSSYVVVSTADLVALDEDLIEMISASAGAVMELQQLGRGRRRFVFHDVRQQSFSTEPFLYTLRSGGGFSEDLPAYDRQVDHELRRKVVILDESNVVGTEVLKALSTSFEVETFTDLDRSLVRLLE
;
A
#
# COMPACT_ATOMS: atom_id res chain seq x y z
N MET A 1 -11.07 -8.71 -4.37
CA MET A 1 -9.85 -8.07 -3.84
C MET A 1 -9.29 -7.14 -4.90
N ARG A 2 -8.84 -5.95 -4.53
CA ARG A 2 -8.21 -4.98 -5.44
C ARG A 2 -6.70 -4.96 -5.21
N SER A 3 -5.92 -4.73 -6.26
CA SER A 3 -4.45 -4.62 -6.11
C SER A 3 -4.07 -3.44 -5.22
N THR A 4 -3.04 -3.61 -4.40
CA THR A 4 -2.44 -2.54 -3.59
C THR A 4 -1.49 -1.65 -4.38
N GLY A 5 -1.23 -1.98 -5.66
CA GLY A 5 -0.18 -1.36 -6.48
C GLY A 5 1.22 -1.82 -6.15
N MET A 6 1.37 -2.79 -5.25
CA MET A 6 2.67 -3.36 -4.88
C MET A 6 2.60 -4.87 -4.96
N GLU A 7 3.32 -5.46 -5.92
CA GLU A 7 3.41 -6.91 -6.12
C GLU A 7 3.79 -7.67 -4.84
N ALA A 8 4.70 -7.10 -4.04
CA ALA A 8 5.12 -7.67 -2.77
C ALA A 8 3.98 -7.77 -1.74
N LEU A 9 3.01 -6.86 -1.77
CA LEU A 9 1.82 -6.90 -0.91
C LEU A 9 0.72 -7.74 -1.54
N ASP A 10 0.50 -7.63 -2.86
CA ASP A 10 -0.52 -8.42 -3.56
C ASP A 10 -0.26 -9.92 -3.48
N SER A 11 0.99 -10.36 -3.61
CA SER A 11 1.38 -11.77 -3.45
C SER A 11 1.19 -12.30 -2.02
N ARG A 12 1.21 -11.42 -1.02
CA ARG A 12 1.08 -11.76 0.41
C ARG A 12 -0.35 -11.68 0.91
N LEU A 13 -1.09 -10.65 0.50
CA LEU A 13 -2.44 -10.35 0.97
C LEU A 13 -3.53 -10.80 -0.03
N GLY A 14 -3.17 -11.13 -1.27
CA GLY A 14 -4.13 -11.38 -2.35
C GLY A 14 -4.83 -10.10 -2.84
N GLY A 15 -4.22 -8.94 -2.59
CA GLY A 15 -4.85 -7.62 -2.72
C GLY A 15 -5.51 -7.17 -1.43
N ILE A 16 -6.36 -6.14 -1.50
CA ILE A 16 -7.11 -5.60 -0.36
C ILE A 16 -8.61 -5.85 -0.49
N GLU A 17 -9.27 -5.97 0.65
CA GLU A 17 -10.72 -5.97 0.74
C GLU A 17 -11.30 -4.57 0.48
N GLU A 18 -12.43 -4.51 -0.21
CA GLU A 18 -13.10 -3.24 -0.53
C GLU A 18 -13.71 -2.62 0.74
N GLY A 19 -13.58 -1.30 0.89
CA GLY A 19 -14.10 -0.57 2.04
C GLY A 19 -13.30 -0.73 3.34
N SER A 20 -12.16 -1.41 3.29
CA SER A 20 -11.26 -1.57 4.44
C SER A 20 -10.36 -0.36 4.63
N VAL A 21 -10.09 -0.04 5.91
CA VAL A 21 -9.14 1.00 6.32
C VAL A 21 -7.85 0.36 6.78
N PHE A 22 -6.72 0.78 6.23
CA PHE A 22 -5.39 0.25 6.53
C PHE A 22 -4.53 1.34 7.17
N LEU A 23 -3.82 1.00 8.25
CA LEU A 23 -2.86 1.92 8.87
C LEU A 23 -1.47 1.68 8.30
N VAL A 24 -0.81 2.78 7.93
CA VAL A 24 0.58 2.79 7.48
C VAL A 24 1.41 3.57 8.48
N LEU A 25 2.20 2.83 9.25
CA LEU A 25 3.03 3.33 10.34
C LEU A 25 4.49 3.38 9.91
N GLY A 26 5.28 4.24 10.55
CA GLY A 26 6.75 4.24 10.41
C GLY A 26 7.36 5.61 10.70
N PRO A 27 8.68 5.71 10.90
CA PRO A 27 9.34 7.00 11.05
C PRO A 27 9.31 7.80 9.75
N ASP A 28 9.71 9.06 9.79
CA ASP A 28 9.75 9.89 8.59
C ASP A 28 10.77 9.35 7.57
N ASP A 29 10.56 9.67 6.29
CA ASP A 29 11.46 9.30 5.18
C ASP A 29 11.66 7.79 4.91
N VAL A 30 10.78 6.92 5.41
CA VAL A 30 10.78 5.48 5.05
C VAL A 30 9.97 5.14 3.80
N GLY A 31 9.16 6.08 3.29
CA GLY A 31 8.37 5.89 2.08
C GLY A 31 6.87 5.65 2.29
N LYS A 32 6.32 6.04 3.45
CA LYS A 32 4.87 5.92 3.75
C LYS A 32 4.00 6.59 2.68
N SER A 33 4.32 7.83 2.30
CA SER A 33 3.64 8.56 1.22
C SER A 33 3.76 7.84 -0.13
N ILE A 34 4.92 7.24 -0.44
CA ILE A 34 5.13 6.46 -1.66
C ILE A 34 4.23 5.23 -1.67
N LEU A 35 4.06 4.57 -0.52
CA LEU A 35 3.13 3.43 -0.38
C LEU A 35 1.68 3.86 -0.59
N GLY A 36 1.28 5.02 -0.05
CA GLY A 36 -0.03 5.61 -0.31
C GLY A 36 -0.25 5.88 -1.80
N LEU A 37 0.75 6.42 -2.49
CA LEU A 37 0.66 6.67 -3.93
C LEU A 37 0.59 5.38 -4.76
N HIS A 38 1.27 4.29 -4.38
CA HIS A 38 1.09 2.98 -5.04
C HIS A 38 -0.36 2.54 -4.98
N PHE A 39 -0.96 2.68 -3.81
CA PHE A 39 -2.35 2.35 -3.59
C PHE A 39 -3.29 3.20 -4.47
N LEU A 40 -3.06 4.50 -4.60
CA LEU A 40 -3.88 5.34 -5.49
C LEU A 40 -3.64 5.02 -6.96
N ILE A 41 -2.39 4.91 -7.40
CA ILE A 41 -2.02 4.66 -8.81
C ILE A 41 -2.64 3.36 -9.31
N ALA A 42 -2.60 2.28 -8.52
CA ALA A 42 -3.28 1.04 -8.90
C ALA A 42 -4.79 1.21 -9.10
N GLY A 43 -5.43 2.14 -8.36
CA GLY A 43 -6.82 2.49 -8.60
C GLY A 43 -6.99 3.29 -9.90
N LEU A 44 -6.13 4.27 -10.13
CA LEU A 44 -6.17 5.10 -11.33
C LEU A 44 -6.02 4.26 -12.62
N GLU A 45 -5.15 3.26 -12.60
CA GLU A 45 -4.96 2.28 -13.70
C GLU A 45 -6.22 1.45 -13.99
N HIS A 46 -7.13 1.33 -13.02
CA HIS A 46 -8.41 0.64 -13.13
C HIS A 46 -9.61 1.61 -13.28
N ASP A 47 -9.37 2.86 -13.68
CA ASP A 47 -10.37 3.94 -13.80
C ASP A 47 -11.14 4.24 -12.50
N GLU A 48 -10.54 3.92 -11.35
CA GLU A 48 -11.11 4.23 -10.05
C GLU A 48 -10.95 5.71 -9.72
N ARG A 49 -11.94 6.29 -9.03
CA ARG A 49 -11.83 7.65 -8.50
C ARG A 49 -11.09 7.63 -7.17
N CYS A 50 -10.05 8.45 -7.07
CA CYS A 50 -9.09 8.45 -5.98
C CYS A 50 -9.02 9.83 -5.31
N LEU A 51 -8.84 9.85 -4.00
CA LEU A 51 -8.61 11.05 -3.22
C LEU A 51 -7.28 10.95 -2.47
N LEU A 52 -6.44 11.97 -2.64
CA LEU A 52 -5.26 12.19 -1.82
C LEU A 52 -5.52 13.38 -0.90
N VAL A 53 -5.58 13.15 0.40
CA VAL A 53 -5.61 14.20 1.42
C VAL A 53 -4.19 14.38 1.95
N THR A 54 -3.56 15.51 1.66
CA THR A 54 -2.14 15.72 1.99
C THR A 54 -1.78 17.18 2.19
N SER A 55 -0.65 17.46 2.83
CA SER A 55 -0.01 18.79 2.82
C SER A 55 1.02 18.95 1.71
N ALA A 56 1.29 17.89 0.93
CA ALA A 56 2.22 17.96 -0.19
C ALA A 56 1.61 18.77 -1.34
N ASP A 57 2.40 19.67 -1.93
CA ASP A 57 1.94 20.44 -3.08
C ASP A 57 1.90 19.58 -4.37
N ALA A 58 1.27 20.11 -5.42
CA ALA A 58 1.14 19.39 -6.69
C ALA A 58 2.51 18.96 -7.28
N LYS A 59 3.56 19.78 -7.13
CA LYS A 59 4.90 19.47 -7.66
C LYS A 59 5.54 18.33 -6.89
N GLU A 60 5.36 18.28 -5.57
CA GLU A 60 5.83 17.17 -4.75
C GLU A 60 5.11 15.87 -5.09
N VAL A 61 3.78 15.93 -5.28
CA VAL A 61 2.98 14.77 -5.73
C VAL A 61 3.45 14.28 -7.11
N ASP A 62 3.66 15.20 -8.06
CA ASP A 62 4.16 14.87 -9.39
C ASP A 62 5.57 14.28 -9.36
N GLY A 63 6.46 14.86 -8.56
CA GLY A 63 7.81 14.35 -8.36
C GLY A 63 7.81 12.92 -7.79
N ARG A 64 6.92 12.63 -6.85
CA ARG A 64 6.73 11.28 -6.29
C ARG A 64 6.14 10.32 -7.33
N GLY A 65 5.15 10.75 -8.11
CA GLY A 65 4.58 9.98 -9.21
C GLY A 65 5.64 9.61 -10.25
N LEU A 66 6.45 10.58 -10.69
CA LEU A 66 7.56 10.35 -11.62
C LEU A 66 8.61 9.42 -11.01
N TYR A 67 8.93 9.58 -9.73
CA TYR A 67 9.84 8.69 -9.01
C TYR A 67 9.35 7.23 -9.02
N MET A 68 8.04 7.00 -9.06
CA MET A 68 7.42 5.68 -9.17
C MET A 68 7.29 5.17 -10.61
N GLY A 69 7.65 5.97 -11.62
CA GLY A 69 7.51 5.60 -13.03
C GLY A 69 6.12 5.87 -13.61
N PHE A 70 5.29 6.67 -12.95
CA PHE A 70 3.97 7.05 -13.46
C PHE A 70 4.08 7.84 -14.78
N SER A 71 3.24 7.52 -15.76
CA SER A 71 3.29 8.00 -17.15
C SER A 71 1.90 7.86 -17.82
N PRO A 72 1.46 8.74 -18.75
CA PRO A 72 2.24 9.71 -19.53
C PRO A 72 2.21 11.18 -19.07
N GLY A 73 1.60 11.53 -17.94
CA GLY A 73 1.47 12.93 -17.49
C GLY A 73 1.70 13.12 -15.99
N PRO A 74 1.60 14.37 -15.50
CA PRO A 74 1.66 14.68 -14.07
C PRO A 74 0.56 13.92 -13.33
N LEU A 75 0.89 13.38 -12.16
CA LEU A 75 -0.07 12.63 -11.36
C LEU A 75 -1.18 13.55 -10.84
N SER A 76 -0.82 14.78 -10.47
CA SER A 76 -1.73 15.82 -9.99
C SER A 76 -2.79 16.24 -11.01
N GLU A 77 -2.54 16.03 -12.29
CA GLU A 77 -3.47 16.34 -13.39
C GLU A 77 -4.31 15.12 -13.83
N HIS A 78 -4.15 13.97 -13.18
CA HIS A 78 -4.87 12.78 -13.56
C HIS A 78 -6.38 12.94 -13.32
N ARG A 79 -7.19 12.72 -14.36
CA ARG A 79 -8.64 13.02 -14.36
C ARG A 79 -9.46 12.41 -13.21
N ASN A 80 -9.00 11.28 -12.67
CA ASN A 80 -9.68 10.54 -11.60
C ASN A 80 -9.02 10.73 -10.24
N LEU A 81 -7.97 11.54 -10.13
CA LEU A 81 -7.34 11.89 -8.85
C LEU A 81 -7.82 13.27 -8.41
N GLU A 82 -8.34 13.34 -7.20
CA GLU A 82 -8.57 14.60 -6.50
C GLU A 82 -7.52 14.76 -5.41
N ILE A 83 -6.92 15.93 -5.30
CA ILE A 83 -5.96 16.27 -4.25
C ILE A 83 -6.61 17.33 -3.37
N LEU A 84 -6.73 17.02 -2.08
CA LEU A 84 -7.22 17.93 -1.06
C LEU A 84 -6.04 18.38 -0.20
N ASP A 85 -5.73 19.68 -0.26
CA ASP A 85 -4.81 20.31 0.68
C ASP A 85 -5.43 20.27 2.08
N ILE A 86 -4.82 19.51 2.97
CA ILE A 86 -5.31 19.32 4.33
C ILE A 86 -5.23 20.59 5.17
N GLN A 87 -4.21 21.43 4.95
CA GLN A 87 -4.00 22.65 5.72
C GLN A 87 -5.08 23.67 5.34
N GLU A 88 -5.33 23.83 4.04
CA GLU A 88 -6.41 24.68 3.51
C GLU A 88 -7.77 24.14 3.98
N ALA A 89 -8.01 22.84 3.87
CA ALA A 89 -9.26 22.23 4.32
C ALA A 89 -9.56 22.49 5.80
N ILE A 90 -8.57 22.38 6.68
CA ILE A 90 -8.70 22.65 8.12
C ILE A 90 -8.93 24.15 8.37
N PHE A 91 -8.21 25.03 7.67
CA PHE A 91 -8.30 26.48 7.83
C PHE A 91 -9.63 27.04 7.32
N GLU A 92 -9.99 26.77 6.07
CA GLU A 92 -11.17 27.34 5.40
C GLU A 92 -12.49 26.79 5.94
N ARG A 93 -12.53 25.51 6.33
CA ARG A 93 -13.76 24.82 6.75
C ARG A 93 -14.01 24.88 8.25
N GLY A 94 -13.26 25.72 8.97
CA GLY A 94 -13.66 26.21 10.29
C GLY A 94 -13.34 25.30 11.48
N ALA A 95 -12.38 24.38 11.36
CA ALA A 95 -11.85 23.66 12.53
C ALA A 95 -11.23 24.63 13.55
N VAL A 96 -10.74 25.78 13.08
CA VAL A 96 -10.10 26.85 13.88
C VAL A 96 -11.06 27.56 14.85
N ALA A 97 -12.39 27.42 14.68
CA ALA A 97 -13.39 28.04 15.56
C ALA A 97 -14.01 27.07 16.60
N GLY A 98 -13.52 25.83 16.71
CA GLY A 98 -13.99 24.85 17.69
C GLY A 98 -15.43 24.38 17.51
N ARG A 99 -16.03 24.58 16.32
CA ARG A 99 -17.44 24.23 16.04
C ARG A 99 -17.62 22.81 15.49
N HIS A 100 -16.59 22.22 14.91
CA HIS A 100 -16.60 20.87 14.33
C HIS A 100 -15.26 20.19 14.59
N ALA A 101 -15.24 18.85 14.63
CA ALA A 101 -13.98 18.12 14.70
C ALA A 101 -13.19 18.38 13.40
N PRO A 102 -11.84 18.52 13.43
CA PRO A 102 -11.05 18.78 12.23
C PRO A 102 -11.32 17.79 11.09
N VAL A 103 -11.60 16.53 11.44
CA VAL A 103 -11.90 15.48 10.44
C VAL A 103 -13.27 15.62 9.77
N ASP A 104 -14.21 16.38 10.34
CA ASP A 104 -15.51 16.63 9.72
C ASP A 104 -15.38 17.42 8.40
N THR A 105 -14.24 18.08 8.17
CA THR A 105 -13.90 18.74 6.90
C THR A 105 -13.86 17.77 5.71
N LEU A 106 -13.63 16.47 5.96
CA LEU A 106 -13.66 15.40 4.96
C LEU A 106 -15.07 14.91 4.63
N ARG A 107 -16.04 15.04 5.54
CA ARG A 107 -17.42 14.55 5.32
C ARG A 107 -18.04 15.05 4.02
N PRO A 108 -18.05 16.35 3.69
CA PRO A 108 -18.68 16.80 2.44
C PRO A 108 -17.93 16.30 1.20
N VAL A 109 -16.61 16.08 1.29
CA VAL A 109 -15.79 15.52 0.20
C VAL A 109 -16.14 14.06 -0.03
N LEU A 110 -16.12 13.24 1.02
CA LEU A 110 -16.39 11.81 0.93
C LEU A 110 -17.84 11.50 0.56
N ARG A 111 -18.81 12.31 1.03
CA ARG A 111 -20.23 12.15 0.69
C ARG A 111 -20.54 12.45 -0.77
N ASN A 112 -19.69 13.22 -1.45
CA ASN A 112 -19.85 13.65 -2.85
C ASN A 112 -21.22 14.30 -3.16
N GLY A 113 -21.25 15.63 -3.27
CA GLY A 113 -22.44 16.35 -3.75
C GLY A 113 -22.74 16.08 -5.24
N ASP A 114 -24.03 16.12 -5.61
CA ASP A 114 -24.59 16.20 -6.96
C ASP A 114 -24.03 15.23 -8.03
N GLY A 115 -24.20 13.92 -7.81
CA GLY A 115 -24.18 12.92 -8.90
C GLY A 115 -22.79 12.46 -9.39
N ALA A 116 -21.71 12.88 -8.72
CA ALA A 116 -20.37 12.34 -8.95
C ALA A 116 -20.24 10.88 -8.47
N ARG A 117 -19.39 10.09 -9.13
CA ARG A 117 -19.06 8.72 -8.68
C ARG A 117 -18.38 8.78 -7.30
N PRO A 118 -18.68 7.85 -6.37
CA PRO A 118 -17.99 7.79 -5.09
C PRO A 118 -16.49 7.53 -5.27
N PHE A 119 -15.69 7.96 -4.29
CA PHE A 119 -14.28 7.58 -4.25
C PHE A 119 -14.19 6.08 -3.98
N SER A 120 -13.29 5.42 -4.70
CA SER A 120 -12.92 4.04 -4.50
C SER A 120 -11.76 3.90 -3.52
N ARG A 121 -10.83 4.86 -3.57
CA ARG A 121 -9.60 4.85 -2.77
C ARG A 121 -9.33 6.22 -2.16
N VAL A 122 -8.97 6.24 -0.89
CA VAL A 122 -8.57 7.45 -0.17
C VAL A 122 -7.21 7.22 0.49
N VAL A 123 -6.31 8.19 0.39
CA VAL A 123 -5.10 8.25 1.22
C VAL A 123 -5.17 9.49 2.08
N ILE A 124 -4.94 9.33 3.38
CA ILE A 124 -4.69 10.44 4.32
C ILE A 124 -3.19 10.43 4.64
N ASP A 125 -2.46 11.41 4.12
CA ASP A 125 -1.00 11.58 4.24
C ASP A 125 -0.66 12.98 4.77
N ASP A 126 -0.70 13.21 6.08
CA ASP A 126 -0.91 12.21 7.15
C ASP A 126 -2.07 12.59 8.10
N LEU A 127 -2.43 11.65 9.00
CA LEU A 127 -3.48 11.86 10.00
C LEU A 127 -3.11 12.96 11.01
N ASN A 128 -1.81 13.24 11.19
CA ASN A 128 -1.29 14.11 12.24
C ASN A 128 -1.83 15.54 12.12
N TRP A 129 -2.03 16.03 10.89
CA TRP A 129 -2.65 17.33 10.65
C TRP A 129 -4.02 17.50 11.33
N PHE A 130 -4.86 16.46 11.35
CA PHE A 130 -6.14 16.50 12.07
C PHE A 130 -5.96 16.46 13.59
N LEU A 131 -4.98 15.69 14.08
CA LEU A 131 -4.71 15.54 15.50
C LEU A 131 -4.18 16.85 16.09
N GLN A 132 -3.23 17.50 15.40
CA GLN A 132 -2.65 18.79 15.82
C GLN A 132 -3.66 19.93 15.79
N ALA A 133 -4.62 19.90 14.85
CA ALA A 133 -5.69 20.88 14.79
C ALA A 133 -6.78 20.67 15.85
N SER A 134 -6.72 19.59 16.63
CA SER A 134 -7.75 19.21 17.58
C SER A 134 -7.38 19.51 19.03
N HIS A 135 -8.38 19.81 19.85
CA HIS A 135 -8.25 19.83 21.31
C HIS A 135 -8.47 18.45 21.95
N THR A 136 -8.96 17.48 21.18
CA THR A 136 -9.23 16.10 21.63
C THR A 136 -8.72 15.12 20.56
N PRO A 137 -7.40 14.84 20.52
CA PRO A 137 -6.77 13.99 19.50
C PRO A 137 -7.40 12.59 19.43
N GLU A 138 -7.71 11.99 20.58
CA GLU A 138 -8.29 10.64 20.67
C GLU A 138 -9.66 10.57 20.01
N ALA A 139 -10.54 11.52 20.33
CA ALA A 139 -11.86 11.62 19.73
C ALA A 139 -11.78 11.91 18.22
N THR A 140 -10.75 12.65 17.80
CA THR A 140 -10.53 13.01 16.39
C THR A 140 -10.06 11.80 15.57
N ALA A 141 -9.10 11.04 16.11
CA ALA A 141 -8.66 9.79 15.50
C ALA A 141 -9.82 8.79 15.39
N ARG A 142 -10.63 8.63 16.45
CA ARG A 142 -11.84 7.78 16.40
C ARG A 142 -12.81 8.24 15.33
N ALA A 143 -13.13 9.53 15.30
CA ALA A 143 -14.04 10.10 14.31
C ALA A 143 -13.50 9.93 12.87
N ALA A 144 -12.18 9.97 12.68
CA ALA A 144 -11.55 9.70 11.39
C ALA A 144 -11.77 8.25 10.94
N MET A 145 -11.48 7.29 11.82
CA MET A 145 -11.68 5.87 11.51
C MET A 145 -13.16 5.56 11.25
N ASP A 146 -14.07 6.06 12.11
CA ASP A 146 -15.52 5.89 11.95
C ASP A 146 -16.03 6.48 10.62
N LEU A 147 -15.52 7.66 10.24
CA LEU A 147 -15.89 8.31 8.99
C LEU A 147 -15.46 7.48 7.77
N LEU A 148 -14.21 7.00 7.75
CA LEU A 148 -13.71 6.20 6.63
C LEU A 148 -14.44 4.86 6.54
N GLN A 149 -14.61 4.15 7.66
CA GLN A 149 -15.34 2.88 7.68
C GLN A 149 -16.80 3.04 7.25
N SER A 150 -17.51 4.03 7.78
CA SER A 150 -18.93 4.26 7.42
C SER A 150 -19.13 4.75 5.99
N SER A 151 -18.08 5.32 5.36
CA SER A 151 -18.12 5.70 3.95
C SER A 151 -17.95 4.51 2.99
N GLY A 152 -17.41 3.38 3.49
CA GLY A 152 -17.14 2.19 2.67
C GLY A 152 -16.02 2.37 1.64
N VAL A 153 -15.16 3.38 1.80
CA VAL A 153 -14.03 3.65 0.90
C VAL A 153 -12.77 2.92 1.38
N SER A 154 -12.07 2.25 0.46
CA SER A 154 -10.79 1.63 0.78
C SER A 154 -9.76 2.72 1.08
N SER A 155 -9.16 2.68 2.26
CA SER A 155 -8.40 3.82 2.77
C SER A 155 -7.03 3.41 3.30
N TYR A 156 -5.99 4.18 2.96
CA TYR A 156 -4.71 4.14 3.69
C TYR A 156 -4.62 5.39 4.55
N VAL A 157 -4.37 5.20 5.85
CA VAL A 157 -4.15 6.29 6.81
C VAL A 157 -2.71 6.23 7.26
N VAL A 158 -1.93 7.24 6.88
CA VAL A 158 -0.52 7.35 7.22
C VAL A 158 -0.39 8.02 8.58
N VAL A 159 0.46 7.44 9.43
CA VAL A 159 0.80 8.00 10.74
C VAL A 159 2.30 7.82 10.99
N SER A 160 3.00 8.87 11.42
CA SER A 160 4.41 8.74 11.81
C SER A 160 4.53 8.04 13.18
N THR A 161 5.55 7.20 13.37
CA THR A 161 5.80 6.59 14.69
C THR A 161 6.18 7.62 15.74
N ALA A 162 6.82 8.72 15.34
CA ALA A 162 7.09 9.84 16.23
C ALA A 162 5.79 10.45 16.79
N ASP A 163 4.77 10.58 15.94
CA ASP A 163 3.46 11.09 16.33
C ASP A 163 2.69 10.07 17.17
N LEU A 164 2.77 8.78 16.85
CA LEU A 164 2.15 7.71 17.65
C LEU A 164 2.67 7.69 19.09
N VAL A 165 3.96 7.91 19.32
CA VAL A 165 4.54 7.94 20.68
C VAL A 165 3.97 9.10 21.51
N ALA A 166 3.48 10.16 20.86
CA ALA A 166 2.80 11.25 21.54
C ALA A 166 1.33 10.95 21.86
N LEU A 167 0.78 9.84 21.36
CA LEU A 167 -0.58 9.38 21.62
C LEU A 167 -0.61 8.40 22.78
N ASP A 168 -1.77 8.34 23.43
CA ASP A 168 -2.06 7.39 24.49
C ASP A 168 -2.08 5.94 23.97
N GLU A 169 -1.59 4.97 24.76
CA GLU A 169 -1.53 3.55 24.38
C GLU A 169 -2.93 3.00 24.05
N ASP A 170 -3.96 3.39 24.78
CA ASP A 170 -5.34 2.96 24.54
C ASP A 170 -5.83 3.45 23.16
N LEU A 171 -5.37 4.63 22.74
CA LEU A 171 -5.71 5.17 21.42
C LEU A 171 -5.05 4.35 20.31
N ILE A 172 -3.76 4.03 20.45
CA ILE A 172 -3.03 3.21 19.48
C ILE A 172 -3.71 1.85 19.32
N GLU A 173 -4.06 1.21 20.45
CA GLU A 173 -4.77 -0.06 20.46
C GLU A 173 -6.13 0.07 19.77
N MET A 174 -6.89 1.13 20.05
CA MET A 174 -8.20 1.37 19.43
C MET A 174 -8.13 1.57 17.91
N ILE A 175 -7.23 2.44 17.42
CA ILE A 175 -7.08 2.70 15.98
C ILE A 175 -6.63 1.40 15.28
N SER A 176 -5.68 0.68 15.88
CA SER A 176 -5.21 -0.62 15.37
C SER A 176 -6.34 -1.65 15.33
N ALA A 177 -7.15 -1.72 16.38
CA ALA A 177 -8.28 -2.61 16.49
C ALA A 177 -9.44 -2.28 15.53
N SER A 178 -9.40 -1.12 14.88
CA SER A 178 -10.39 -0.68 13.90
C SER A 178 -9.89 -0.86 12.46
N ALA A 179 -8.60 -1.12 12.27
CA ALA A 179 -7.99 -1.26 10.95
C ALA A 179 -8.18 -2.69 10.39
N GLY A 180 -8.34 -2.80 9.08
CA GLY A 180 -8.30 -4.07 8.35
C GLY A 180 -6.90 -4.67 8.29
N ALA A 181 -5.86 -3.83 8.27
CA ALA A 181 -4.50 -4.24 8.60
C ALA A 181 -3.70 -3.06 9.16
N VAL A 182 -2.69 -3.39 9.97
CA VAL A 182 -1.70 -2.45 10.50
C VAL A 182 -0.34 -2.81 9.94
N MET A 183 0.20 -1.92 9.11
CA MET A 183 1.45 -2.12 8.38
C MET A 183 2.48 -1.10 8.88
N GLU A 184 3.71 -1.54 9.16
CA GLU A 184 4.79 -0.67 9.61
C GLU A 184 6.00 -0.75 8.67
N LEU A 185 6.48 0.42 8.26
CA LEU A 185 7.72 0.62 7.52
C LEU A 185 8.81 1.02 8.51
N GLN A 186 9.79 0.15 8.69
CA GLN A 186 10.88 0.33 9.66
C GLN A 186 12.19 0.67 8.97
N GLN A 187 12.99 1.53 9.63
CA GLN A 187 14.36 1.81 9.24
C GLN A 187 15.32 0.90 10.03
N LEU A 188 16.10 0.05 9.35
CA LEU A 188 17.04 -0.88 10.00
C LEU A 188 18.48 -0.36 10.07
N GLY A 189 18.80 0.69 9.31
CA GLY A 189 20.14 1.29 9.22
C GLY A 189 20.84 1.01 7.88
N ARG A 190 21.86 1.82 7.55
CA ARG A 190 22.58 1.78 6.25
C ARG A 190 21.66 1.83 5.02
N GLY A 191 20.56 2.58 5.10
CA GLY A 191 19.57 2.69 4.02
C GLY A 191 18.65 1.47 3.85
N ARG A 192 18.79 0.42 4.66
CA ARG A 192 17.89 -0.75 4.62
C ARG A 192 16.59 -0.46 5.36
N ARG A 193 15.49 -0.91 4.76
CA ARG A 193 14.15 -0.77 5.32
C ARG A 193 13.46 -2.13 5.37
N ARG A 194 12.51 -2.26 6.29
CA ARG A 194 11.72 -3.48 6.50
C ARG A 194 10.25 -3.13 6.54
N PHE A 195 9.43 -3.94 5.89
CA PHE A 195 7.99 -3.90 5.97
C PHE A 195 7.54 -4.96 6.98
N VAL A 196 6.66 -4.59 7.89
CA VAL A 196 6.14 -5.46 8.95
C VAL A 196 4.61 -5.38 8.96
N PHE A 197 3.95 -6.51 9.14
CA PHE A 197 2.52 -6.56 9.45
C PHE A 197 2.35 -6.80 10.95
N HIS A 198 1.60 -5.93 11.62
CA HIS A 198 1.26 -6.09 13.04
C HIS A 198 -0.06 -6.84 13.23
N ASP A 199 -1.06 -6.51 12.44
CA ASP A 199 -2.36 -7.18 12.40
C ASP A 199 -2.89 -7.19 10.97
N VAL A 200 -3.60 -8.25 10.57
CA VAL A 200 -4.23 -8.42 9.26
C VAL A 200 -5.53 -9.20 9.45
N ARG A 201 -6.66 -8.58 9.12
CA ARG A 201 -8.01 -9.12 9.37
C ARG A 201 -8.66 -9.76 8.15
N GLN A 202 -8.13 -9.45 6.98
CA GLN A 202 -8.52 -10.10 5.73
C GLN A 202 -7.74 -11.41 5.54
N GLN A 203 -8.18 -12.23 4.58
CA GLN A 203 -7.43 -13.40 4.17
C GLN A 203 -6.05 -12.98 3.64
N SER A 204 -5.00 -13.71 4.05
CA SER A 204 -3.62 -13.50 3.61
C SER A 204 -2.91 -14.83 3.39
N PHE A 205 -2.01 -14.86 2.41
CA PHE A 205 -1.10 -15.98 2.15
C PHE A 205 0.15 -15.93 3.03
N SER A 206 0.66 -14.73 3.33
CA SER A 206 1.81 -14.53 4.22
C SER A 206 1.77 -13.15 4.87
N THR A 207 2.24 -13.07 6.11
CA THR A 207 2.47 -11.82 6.85
C THR A 207 3.93 -11.71 7.31
N GLU A 208 4.82 -12.52 6.73
CA GLU A 208 6.25 -12.46 7.07
C GLU A 208 6.84 -11.09 6.72
N PRO A 209 7.60 -10.46 7.64
CA PRO A 209 8.30 -9.23 7.34
C PRO A 209 9.27 -9.40 6.17
N PHE A 210 9.35 -8.38 5.32
CA PHE A 210 10.25 -8.39 4.17
C PHE A 210 11.05 -7.10 4.07
N LEU A 211 12.18 -7.16 3.38
CA LEU A 211 13.05 -6.02 3.16
C LEU A 211 12.66 -5.31 1.88
N TYR A 212 12.88 -4.00 1.81
CA TYR A 212 12.62 -3.26 0.58
C TYR A 212 13.58 -2.09 0.39
N THR A 213 13.70 -1.70 -0.88
CA THR A 213 14.35 -0.46 -1.32
C THR A 213 13.36 0.40 -2.09
N LEU A 214 13.61 1.71 -2.11
CA LEU A 214 12.92 2.63 -3.00
C LEU A 214 13.82 2.90 -4.22
N ARG A 215 13.30 2.67 -5.42
CA ARG A 215 14.01 2.83 -6.70
C ARG A 215 13.30 3.86 -7.57
N SER A 216 14.09 4.76 -8.16
CA SER A 216 13.57 5.68 -9.18
C SER A 216 13.08 4.88 -10.39
N GLY A 217 11.89 5.21 -10.87
CA GLY A 217 11.19 4.53 -11.96
C GLY A 217 10.39 3.28 -11.54
N GLY A 218 10.39 2.91 -10.24
CA GLY A 218 9.64 1.74 -9.76
C GLY A 218 9.08 1.84 -8.34
N GLY A 219 9.43 2.87 -7.56
CA GLY A 219 8.93 3.02 -6.20
C GLY A 219 9.42 1.90 -5.29
N PHE A 220 8.52 1.09 -4.72
CA PHE A 220 8.88 0.00 -3.82
C PHE A 220 9.37 -1.22 -4.59
N SER A 221 10.57 -1.65 -4.29
CA SER A 221 11.14 -2.91 -4.75
C SER A 221 11.40 -3.76 -3.51
N GLU A 222 10.81 -4.96 -3.46
CA GLU A 222 11.23 -5.94 -2.45
C GLU A 222 12.71 -6.22 -2.65
N ASP A 223 13.48 -6.09 -1.58
CA ASP A 223 14.83 -6.64 -1.50
C ASP A 223 14.63 -8.12 -1.27
N LEU A 224 14.27 -8.83 -2.34
CA LEU A 224 14.34 -10.28 -2.34
C LEU A 224 15.75 -10.60 -1.83
N PRO A 225 15.90 -11.51 -0.84
CA PRO A 225 17.22 -11.98 -0.53
C PRO A 225 17.84 -12.32 -1.87
N ALA A 226 19.04 -11.76 -2.16
CA ALA A 226 19.88 -12.44 -3.12
C ALA A 226 19.81 -13.89 -2.65
N TYR A 227 19.18 -14.76 -3.43
CA TYR A 227 19.30 -16.18 -3.17
C TYR A 227 20.78 -16.44 -3.43
N ASP A 228 21.62 -16.12 -2.45
CA ASP A 228 23.01 -16.49 -2.32
C ASP A 228 23.03 -17.91 -1.74
N ARG A 229 22.08 -18.74 -2.18
CA ARG A 229 22.50 -20.07 -2.57
C ARG A 229 23.43 -19.80 -3.74
N GLN A 230 24.70 -20.15 -3.61
CA GLN A 230 25.42 -20.66 -4.76
C GLN A 230 24.54 -21.78 -5.32
N VAL A 231 23.63 -21.43 -6.22
CA VAL A 231 22.96 -22.39 -7.07
C VAL A 231 24.13 -22.97 -7.83
N ASP A 232 24.43 -24.23 -7.52
CA ASP A 232 25.53 -24.95 -8.12
C ASP A 232 25.47 -24.71 -9.64
N HIS A 233 26.61 -24.57 -10.30
CA HIS A 233 26.61 -24.17 -11.71
C HIS A 233 25.74 -25.10 -12.57
N GLU A 234 25.62 -26.36 -12.14
CA GLU A 234 24.74 -27.38 -12.71
C GLU A 234 23.24 -27.06 -12.56
N LEU A 235 22.82 -26.52 -11.40
CA LEU A 235 21.42 -26.18 -11.13
C LEU A 235 20.97 -24.88 -11.82
N ARG A 236 21.88 -23.98 -12.19
CA ARG A 236 21.54 -22.71 -12.89
C ARG A 236 20.94 -22.92 -14.27
N ARG A 237 21.15 -24.09 -14.84
CA ARG A 237 20.58 -24.47 -16.13
C ARG A 237 19.32 -25.31 -16.00
N LYS A 238 18.89 -25.69 -14.80
CA LYS A 238 17.68 -26.51 -14.62
C LYS A 238 16.44 -25.66 -14.45
N VAL A 239 15.39 -25.99 -15.20
CA VAL A 239 14.07 -25.39 -15.11
C VAL A 239 13.07 -26.52 -14.86
N VAL A 240 12.37 -26.47 -13.73
CA VAL A 240 11.30 -27.42 -13.41
C VAL A 240 9.97 -26.76 -13.71
N ILE A 241 9.14 -27.41 -14.51
CA ILE A 241 7.81 -26.93 -14.91
C ILE A 241 6.78 -27.90 -14.36
N LEU A 242 5.92 -27.42 -13.47
CA LEU A 242 4.72 -28.14 -13.05
C LEU A 242 3.57 -27.70 -13.96
N ASP A 243 3.15 -28.57 -14.87
CA ASP A 243 2.11 -28.32 -15.85
C ASP A 243 0.93 -29.30 -15.66
N GLU A 244 0.21 -29.14 -14.54
CA GLU A 244 -0.92 -30.00 -14.16
C GLU A 244 -2.06 -30.01 -15.21
N SER A 245 -2.18 -28.93 -15.98
CA SER A 245 -3.26 -28.74 -16.96
C SER A 245 -2.78 -28.79 -18.43
N ASN A 246 -1.53 -29.18 -18.67
CA ASN A 246 -0.92 -29.31 -20.01
C ASN A 246 -1.05 -28.03 -20.85
N VAL A 247 -0.90 -26.88 -20.21
CA VAL A 247 -1.10 -25.53 -20.79
C VAL A 247 0.19 -25.01 -21.41
N VAL A 248 1.35 -25.54 -21.01
CA VAL A 248 2.64 -25.08 -21.52
C VAL A 248 2.85 -25.65 -22.91
N GLY A 249 2.67 -24.78 -23.91
CA GLY A 249 2.83 -25.14 -25.32
C GLY A 249 4.23 -25.65 -25.66
N THR A 250 4.30 -26.58 -26.62
CA THR A 250 5.55 -27.22 -27.07
C THR A 250 6.58 -26.22 -27.62
N GLU A 251 6.16 -25.07 -28.15
CA GLU A 251 7.06 -24.00 -28.60
C GLU A 251 7.80 -23.34 -27.43
N VAL A 252 7.12 -23.14 -26.30
CA VAL A 252 7.71 -22.56 -25.08
C VAL A 252 8.71 -23.55 -24.48
N LEU A 253 8.33 -24.83 -24.38
CA LEU A 253 9.24 -25.89 -23.92
C LEU A 253 10.49 -25.96 -24.79
N LYS A 254 10.32 -25.93 -26.13
CA LYS A 254 11.44 -25.97 -27.08
C LYS A 254 12.34 -24.74 -26.97
N ALA A 255 11.77 -23.55 -26.76
CA ALA A 255 12.55 -22.33 -26.55
C ALA A 255 13.36 -22.42 -25.25
N LEU A 256 12.75 -22.85 -24.14
CA LEU A 256 13.44 -23.04 -22.87
C LEU A 256 14.56 -24.09 -22.97
N SER A 257 14.30 -25.21 -23.64
CA SER A 257 15.29 -26.28 -23.83
C SER A 257 16.51 -25.88 -24.67
N THR A 258 16.52 -24.72 -25.34
CA THR A 258 17.74 -24.24 -26.04
C THR A 258 18.78 -23.69 -25.08
N SER A 259 18.39 -23.27 -23.88
CA SER A 259 19.28 -22.64 -22.89
C SER A 259 19.26 -23.33 -21.53
N PHE A 260 18.29 -24.21 -21.28
CA PHE A 260 18.04 -24.85 -19.99
C PHE A 260 17.77 -26.36 -20.14
N GLU A 261 18.14 -27.14 -19.14
CA GLU A 261 17.64 -28.49 -18.90
C GLU A 261 16.24 -28.37 -18.30
N VAL A 262 15.22 -28.74 -19.06
CA VAL A 262 13.82 -28.59 -18.64
C VAL A 262 13.26 -29.94 -18.21
N GLU A 263 12.76 -30.02 -16.98
CA GLU A 263 12.01 -31.17 -16.47
C GLU A 263 10.55 -30.76 -16.25
N THR A 264 9.61 -31.54 -16.77
CA THR A 264 8.17 -31.22 -16.70
C THR A 264 7.46 -32.28 -15.87
N PHE A 265 6.63 -31.84 -14.94
CA PHE A 265 5.83 -32.68 -14.06
C PHE A 265 4.36 -32.34 -14.27
N THR A 266 3.49 -33.34 -14.29
CA THR A 266 2.04 -33.13 -14.43
C THR A 266 1.29 -33.29 -13.10
N ASP A 267 2.00 -33.56 -12.01
CA ASP A 267 1.47 -33.72 -10.66
C ASP A 267 2.59 -33.53 -9.62
N LEU A 268 2.23 -33.12 -8.39
CA LEU A 268 3.11 -32.93 -7.23
C LEU A 268 3.28 -34.24 -6.44
N ASP A 269 3.72 -35.31 -7.12
CA ASP A 269 3.96 -36.59 -6.45
C ASP A 269 5.29 -36.62 -5.67
N ARG A 270 5.56 -37.71 -4.95
CA ARG A 270 6.78 -37.90 -4.13
C ARG A 270 8.11 -37.73 -4.88
N SER A 271 8.13 -37.74 -6.21
CA SER A 271 9.33 -37.54 -7.02
C SER A 271 9.79 -36.07 -7.04
N LEU A 272 8.86 -35.11 -6.99
CA LEU A 272 9.18 -33.68 -6.93
C LEU A 272 9.72 -33.28 -5.54
N VAL A 273 9.23 -33.95 -4.49
CA VAL A 273 9.73 -33.79 -3.11
C VAL A 273 11.20 -34.21 -2.98
N ARG A 274 11.64 -35.25 -3.69
CA ARG A 274 13.07 -35.68 -3.72
C ARG A 274 13.99 -34.71 -4.46
N LEU A 275 13.46 -33.84 -5.32
CA LEU A 275 14.21 -32.83 -6.05
C LEU A 275 14.46 -31.57 -5.20
N LEU A 276 13.75 -31.46 -4.07
CA LEU A 276 13.81 -30.34 -3.12
C LEU A 276 14.59 -30.68 -1.83
N GLU A 277 14.97 -31.94 -1.63
CA GLU A 277 15.88 -32.45 -0.57
C GLU A 277 17.35 -32.43 -1.05
#